data_AF-A0A8T4VWW8-F1
#
_entry.id   AF-A0A8T4VWW8-F1
#
_cell.length_a   1.000
_cell.length_b   1.000
_cell.length_c   1.000
_cell.angle_alpha   90.00
_cell.angle_beta   90.00
_cell.angle_gamma   90.00
#
_symmetry.space_group_name_H-M   'P 1'
#
loop_
_entity.id
_entity.type
_entity.pdbx_description
1 polymer ?
#
loop_
_entity_poly.entity_id
_entity_poly.type
_entity_poly.pdbx_seq_one_letter_code
_entity_poly.pdbx_strand_id
1 'polypeptide(L)'
;DQDTEISQRMTLWSQSGSRVIRGNLLVIPIEESLLYVEPVYLRSSGESSIPQLKRVIVAYGDKLAMRNTLNMSLQAVFSEEINETLPDEQLIEGDLQELITQAVGIYEEAQTLLQQGDFSGYAERFEQLGEILDQIDELRNNQTGP
;
A
#
# COMPACT_ATOMS: atom_id res chain seq x y z
N ASP A 1 -12.00 3.51 -16.46
CA ASP A 1 -10.69 3.14 -17.03
C ASP A 1 -9.60 2.74 -16.03
N GLN A 2 -9.66 3.17 -14.76
CA GLN A 2 -8.60 2.92 -13.76
C GLN A 2 -8.30 1.43 -13.45
N ASP A 3 -9.22 0.51 -13.75
CA ASP A 3 -9.04 -0.93 -13.53
C ASP A 3 -8.40 -1.65 -14.74
N THR A 4 -8.39 -1.01 -15.91
CA THR A 4 -7.99 -1.64 -17.18
C THR A 4 -6.48 -1.95 -17.19
N GLU A 5 -5.64 -1.04 -16.68
CA GLU A 5 -4.19 -1.24 -16.63
C GLU A 5 -3.80 -2.33 -15.62
N ILE A 6 -4.44 -2.33 -14.45
CA ILE A 6 -4.29 -3.36 -13.42
C ILE A 6 -4.68 -4.73 -13.97
N SER A 7 -5.84 -4.81 -14.62
CA SER A 7 -6.36 -6.03 -15.25
C SER A 7 -5.45 -6.54 -16.38
N GLN A 8 -4.92 -5.63 -17.22
CA GLN A 8 -3.96 -5.97 -18.28
C GLN A 8 -2.67 -6.55 -17.69
N ARG A 9 -2.13 -5.92 -16.64
CA ARG A 9 -0.89 -6.35 -15.99
C ARG A 9 -1.04 -7.69 -15.28
N MET A 10 -2.16 -7.92 -14.59
CA MET A 10 -2.49 -9.22 -14.00
C MET A 10 -2.62 -10.32 -15.07
N THR A 11 -3.24 -10.00 -16.20
CA THR A 11 -3.38 -10.91 -17.34
C THR A 11 -2.00 -11.31 -17.89
N LEU A 12 -1.09 -10.35 -18.08
CA LEU A 12 0.27 -10.63 -18.54
C LEU A 12 1.05 -11.55 -17.59
N TRP A 13 0.96 -11.33 -16.28
CA TRP A 13 1.62 -12.22 -15.31
C TRP A 13 1.04 -13.64 -15.30
N SER A 14 -0.27 -13.77 -15.51
CA SER A 14 -0.94 -15.07 -15.62
C SER A 14 -0.48 -15.88 -16.84
N GLN A 15 -0.09 -15.20 -17.93
CA GLN A 15 0.37 -15.84 -19.16
C GLN A 15 1.81 -16.35 -19.10
N SER A 16 2.63 -15.83 -18.19
CA SER A 16 4.04 -16.23 -18.02
C SER A 16 4.21 -17.56 -17.26
N GLY A 17 3.16 -18.37 -17.12
CA GLY A 17 3.19 -19.62 -16.35
C GLY A 17 3.30 -19.39 -14.83
N SER A 18 2.96 -18.19 -14.35
CA SER A 18 2.85 -17.86 -12.93
C SER A 18 1.39 -17.64 -12.54
N ARG A 19 0.99 -18.10 -11.37
CA ARG A 19 -0.33 -17.83 -10.81
C ARG A 19 -0.28 -16.53 -10.01
N VAL A 20 -1.14 -15.59 -10.37
CA VAL A 20 -1.39 -14.37 -9.60
C VAL A 20 -2.24 -14.73 -8.39
N ILE A 21 -1.82 -14.30 -7.20
CA ILE A 21 -2.54 -14.50 -5.95
C ILE A 21 -2.76 -13.11 -5.33
N ARG A 22 -4.03 -12.74 -5.16
CA ARG A 22 -4.40 -11.57 -4.37
C ARG A 22 -4.37 -11.95 -2.89
N GLY A 23 -3.72 -11.14 -2.07
CA GLY A 23 -3.68 -11.34 -0.63
C GLY A 23 -4.96 -10.86 0.05
N ASN A 24 -4.89 -10.70 1.37
CA ASN A 24 -6.01 -10.14 2.12
C ASN A 24 -6.17 -8.65 1.79
N LEU A 25 -7.40 -8.22 1.53
CA LEU A 25 -7.74 -6.80 1.40
C LEU A 25 -7.85 -6.20 2.79
N LEU A 26 -7.05 -5.17 3.03
CA LEU A 26 -7.10 -4.39 4.26
C LEU A 26 -7.87 -3.12 3.99
N VAL A 27 -8.79 -2.81 4.89
CA VAL A 27 -9.60 -1.59 4.86
C VAL A 27 -9.28 -0.83 6.14
N ILE A 28 -8.64 0.32 5.99
CA ILE A 28 -8.22 1.17 7.10
C ILE A 28 -9.05 2.45 7.03
N PRO A 29 -9.89 2.75 8.03
CA PRO A 29 -10.57 4.03 8.10
C PRO A 29 -9.55 5.13 8.35
N ILE A 30 -9.69 6.24 7.62
CA ILE A 30 -8.90 7.47 7.80
C ILE A 30 -9.88 8.63 7.79
N GLU A 31 -10.07 9.30 8.91
CA GLU A 31 -11.10 10.32 9.12
C GLU A 31 -12.50 9.93 8.56
N GLU A 32 -12.97 10.62 7.50
CA GLU A 32 -14.24 10.37 6.82
C GLU A 32 -14.09 9.49 5.54
N SER A 33 -12.92 8.90 5.33
CA SER A 33 -12.56 8.13 4.13
C SER A 33 -12.02 6.74 4.46
N LEU A 34 -11.83 5.91 3.43
CA LEU A 34 -11.31 4.54 3.55
C LEU A 34 -10.07 4.36 2.67
N LEU A 35 -9.00 3.85 3.27
CA LEU A 35 -7.82 3.38 2.58
C LEU A 35 -7.91 1.86 2.35
N TYR A 36 -7.78 1.47 1.09
CA TYR A 36 -7.75 0.06 0.69
C TYR A 36 -6.33 -0.35 0.36
N VAL A 37 -5.83 -1.42 0.97
CA VAL A 37 -4.50 -1.96 0.72
C VAL A 37 -4.59 -3.44 0.36
N GLU A 38 -4.12 -3.81 -0.82
CA GLU A 38 -4.14 -5.19 -1.29
C GLU A 38 -2.77 -5.63 -1.84
N PRO A 39 -2.10 -6.59 -1.20
CA PRO A 39 -0.86 -7.16 -1.72
C PRO A 39 -1.13 -8.18 -2.84
N VAL A 40 -0.32 -8.14 -3.89
CA VAL A 40 -0.40 -9.06 -5.03
C VAL A 40 0.88 -9.89 -5.08
N TYR A 41 0.73 -11.20 -5.01
CA TYR A 41 1.81 -12.18 -5.03
C TYR A 41 1.85 -12.93 -6.35
N LEU A 42 3.04 -13.34 -6.77
CA LEU A 42 3.24 -14.30 -7.85
C LEU A 42 3.77 -15.62 -7.30
N ARG A 43 3.16 -16.72 -7.76
CA ARG A 43 3.62 -18.07 -7.49
C ARG A 43 3.95 -18.76 -8.83
N SER A 44 5.10 -19.43 -8.89
CA SER A 44 5.45 -20.25 -10.06
C SER A 44 4.57 -21.50 -10.13
N SER A 45 4.46 -22.14 -11.30
CA SER A 45 3.59 -23.33 -11.47
C SER A 45 4.06 -24.60 -10.74
N GLY A 46 5.21 -24.58 -10.04
CA GLY A 46 5.71 -25.71 -9.26
C GLY A 46 5.02 -25.86 -7.89
N GLU A 47 4.73 -27.11 -7.49
CA GLU A 47 3.97 -27.46 -6.27
C GLU A 47 4.56 -26.90 -4.95
N SER A 48 5.88 -26.68 -4.89
CA SER A 48 6.57 -26.17 -3.69
C SER A 48 7.01 -24.70 -3.79
N SER A 49 6.47 -23.93 -4.73
CA SER A 49 6.91 -22.54 -4.90
C SER A 49 6.28 -21.59 -3.87
N ILE A 50 7.14 -20.86 -3.16
CA ILE A 50 6.75 -19.83 -2.18
C ILE A 50 6.24 -18.60 -2.97
N PRO A 51 5.04 -18.07 -2.66
CA PRO A 51 4.57 -16.82 -3.24
C PRO A 51 5.52 -15.66 -2.93
N GLN A 52 5.87 -14.89 -3.95
CA GLN A 52 6.67 -13.67 -3.78
C GLN A 52 5.79 -12.44 -3.98
N LEU A 53 5.92 -11.45 -3.09
CA LEU A 53 5.23 -10.17 -3.25
C LEU A 53 5.72 -9.52 -4.54
N LYS A 54 4.78 -9.14 -5.41
CA LYS A 54 5.10 -8.50 -6.69
C LYS A 54 4.70 -7.04 -6.73
N ARG A 55 3.53 -6.72 -6.17
CA ARG A 55 3.00 -5.36 -6.08
C ARG A 55 2.15 -5.19 -4.83
N VAL A 56 1.97 -3.94 -4.44
CA VAL A 56 0.94 -3.50 -3.50
C VAL A 56 0.02 -2.54 -4.26
N ILE A 57 -1.29 -2.75 -4.13
CA ILE A 57 -2.31 -1.85 -4.64
C ILE A 57 -2.82 -1.05 -3.45
N VAL A 58 -2.84 0.28 -3.57
CA VAL A 58 -3.40 1.19 -2.58
C VAL A 58 -4.42 2.09 -3.26
N ALA A 59 -5.60 2.22 -2.67
CA ALA A 59 -6.64 3.13 -3.13
C ALA A 59 -7.13 4.02 -1.98
N TYR A 60 -7.27 5.32 -2.25
CA TYR A 60 -7.77 6.32 -1.29
C TYR A 60 -8.51 7.42 -2.05
N GLY A 61 -9.79 7.64 -1.73
CA GLY A 61 -10.66 8.53 -2.51
C GLY A 61 -10.65 8.14 -4.00
N ASP A 62 -10.34 9.10 -4.87
CA ASP A 62 -10.22 8.88 -6.33
C ASP A 62 -8.81 8.46 -6.79
N LYS A 63 -7.86 8.32 -5.86
CA LYS A 63 -6.47 7.97 -6.17
C LYS A 63 -6.26 6.46 -6.05
N LEU A 64 -5.55 5.90 -7.02
CA LEU A 64 -5.21 4.48 -7.10
C LEU A 64 -3.75 4.32 -7.51
N ALA A 65 -2.96 3.60 -6.73
CA ALA A 65 -1.57 3.30 -7.06
C ALA A 65 -1.30 1.81 -6.98
N MET A 66 -0.55 1.30 -7.95
CA MET A 66 0.03 -0.04 -7.92
C MET A 66 1.56 0.08 -8.02
N ARG A 67 2.28 -0.16 -6.92
CA ARG A 67 3.75 -0.04 -6.86
C ARG A 67 4.39 -1.30 -6.27
N ASN A 68 5.71 -1.32 -6.24
CA ASN A 68 6.48 -2.49 -5.78
C ASN A 68 6.33 -2.74 -4.28
N THR A 69 6.16 -1.67 -3.50
CA THR A 69 6.14 -1.69 -2.04
C THR A 69 4.95 -0.89 -1.51
N LEU A 70 4.58 -1.15 -0.24
CA LEU A 70 3.56 -0.36 0.45
C LEU A 70 4.00 1.11 0.53
N ASN A 71 5.25 1.37 0.88
CA ASN A 71 5.82 2.72 0.95
C ASN A 71 5.61 3.50 -0.36
N MET A 72 6.07 2.97 -1.50
CA MET A 72 5.90 3.62 -2.80
C MET A 72 4.42 3.83 -3.17
N SER A 73 3.54 2.91 -2.76
CA SER A 73 2.11 3.01 -3.04
C SER A 73 1.44 4.08 -2.18
N LEU A 74 1.79 4.17 -0.89
CA LEU A 74 1.34 5.24 0.00
C LEU A 74 1.85 6.60 -0.47
N GLN A 75 3.13 6.72 -0.84
CA GLN A 75 3.67 7.95 -1.43
C GLN A 75 2.90 8.36 -2.69
N ALA A 76 2.67 7.44 -3.62
CA ALA A 76 1.97 7.74 -4.86
C ALA A 76 0.50 8.19 -4.64
N VAL A 77 -0.13 7.74 -3.55
CA VAL A 77 -1.52 8.11 -3.21
C VAL A 77 -1.57 9.41 -2.40
N PHE A 78 -0.66 9.61 -1.44
CA PHE A 78 -0.72 10.74 -0.53
C PHE A 78 0.06 11.97 -0.99
N SER A 79 1.02 11.83 -1.92
CA SER A 79 1.70 12.97 -2.56
C SER A 79 0.90 13.54 -3.73
N GLU A 80 1.06 14.84 -4.00
CA GLU A 80 0.55 15.47 -5.22
C GLU A 80 1.44 15.11 -6.41
N GLU A 81 0.86 14.38 -7.37
CA GLU A 81 1.41 14.10 -8.72
C GLU A 81 2.93 13.84 -8.83
N ILE A 82 3.39 12.65 -8.42
CA ILE A 82 4.50 12.03 -9.15
C ILE A 82 3.95 11.36 -10.41
N ASN A 83 3.86 12.16 -11.48
CA ASN A 83 3.79 11.65 -12.84
C ASN A 83 4.84 10.53 -13.00
N GLU A 84 4.47 9.42 -13.65
CA GLU A 84 5.21 8.14 -13.73
C GLU A 84 6.59 8.20 -14.42
N THR A 85 7.18 9.39 -14.57
CA THR A 85 8.42 9.66 -15.30
C THR A 85 9.56 10.22 -14.46
N LEU A 86 9.42 10.34 -13.13
CA LEU A 86 10.49 10.84 -12.29
C LEU A 86 11.37 9.69 -11.75
N PRO A 87 12.71 9.80 -11.81
CA PRO A 87 13.62 8.85 -11.15
C PRO A 87 13.32 8.80 -9.66
N ASP A 88 13.56 7.64 -9.02
CA ASP A 88 13.28 7.24 -7.62
C ASP A 88 13.71 8.22 -6.49
N GLU A 89 14.26 9.39 -6.80
CA GLU A 89 14.76 10.39 -5.86
C GLU A 89 14.28 11.80 -6.24
N GLN A 90 13.03 12.14 -5.92
CA GLN A 90 12.61 13.54 -5.83
C GLN A 90 11.87 13.82 -4.52
N LEU A 91 12.29 14.93 -3.90
CA LEU A 91 11.99 15.39 -2.55
C LEU A 91 10.51 15.25 -2.20
N ILE A 92 10.21 14.25 -1.39
CA ILE A 92 9.02 14.24 -0.56
C ILE A 92 9.32 15.22 0.58
N GLU A 93 8.36 16.06 0.95
CA GLU A 93 8.47 16.86 2.16
C GLU A 93 8.84 15.95 3.33
N GLY A 94 9.85 16.36 4.11
CA GLY A 94 10.46 15.50 5.13
C GLY A 94 9.44 14.90 6.09
N ASP A 95 8.44 15.69 6.49
CA ASP A 95 7.40 15.29 7.44
C ASP A 95 6.46 14.22 6.84
N LEU A 96 6.02 14.38 5.59
CA LEU A 96 5.18 13.38 4.92
C LEU A 96 5.94 12.06 4.72
N GLN A 97 7.21 12.14 4.32
CA GLN A 97 8.04 10.96 4.11
C GLN A 97 8.28 10.19 5.41
N GLU A 98 8.50 10.92 6.51
CA GLU A 98 8.70 10.34 7.83
C GLU A 98 7.45 9.61 8.29
N LEU A 99 6.27 10.24 8.17
CA LEU A 99 5.00 9.61 8.53
C LEU A 99 4.70 8.35 7.70
N ILE A 100 4.94 8.39 6.38
CA ILE A 100 4.77 7.21 5.53
C ILE A 100 5.73 6.09 5.96
N THR A 101 6.97 6.43 6.30
CA THR A 101 7.96 5.45 6.79
C THR A 101 7.51 4.82 8.11
N GLN A 102 6.96 5.62 9.03
CA GLN A 102 6.38 5.13 10.28
C GLN A 102 5.18 4.22 10.03
N ALA A 103 4.24 4.62 9.17
CA ALA A 103 3.06 3.81 8.82
C ALA A 103 3.46 2.43 8.28
N VAL A 104 4.46 2.38 7.38
CA VAL A 104 4.97 1.11 6.83
C VAL A 104 5.59 0.24 7.93
N GLY A 105 6.37 0.82 8.84
CA GLY A 105 6.96 0.10 9.96
C GLY A 105 5.90 -0.51 10.89
N ILE A 106 4.90 0.28 11.29
CA ILE A 106 3.78 -0.18 12.13
C ILE A 106 3.02 -1.31 11.44
N TYR A 107 2.77 -1.19 10.13
CA TYR A 107 2.13 -2.25 9.36
C TYR A 107 2.93 -3.56 9.38
N GLU A 108 4.24 -3.53 9.16
CA GLU A 108 5.10 -4.71 9.18
C GLU A 108 5.15 -5.36 10.57
N GLU A 109 5.18 -4.56 11.63
CA GLU A 109 5.07 -5.03 13.02
C GLU A 109 3.73 -5.69 13.29
N ALA A 110 2.62 -5.06 12.85
CA ALA A 110 1.28 -5.61 12.98
C ALA A 110 1.17 -6.99 12.29
N GLN A 111 1.68 -7.11 11.07
CA GLN A 111 1.70 -8.40 10.36
C GLN A 111 2.53 -9.46 11.10
N THR A 112 3.63 -9.06 11.72
CA THR A 112 4.47 -9.96 12.53
C THR A 112 3.73 -10.48 13.75
N LEU A 113 3.03 -9.60 14.47
CA LEU A 113 2.20 -9.97 15.64
C LEU A 113 1.06 -10.91 15.23
N LEU A 114 0.40 -10.63 14.10
CA LEU A 114 -0.64 -11.49 13.55
C LEU A 114 -0.11 -12.90 13.23
N GLN A 115 1.09 -13.01 12.63
CA GLN A 115 1.73 -14.29 12.34
C GLN A 115 2.09 -15.07 13.61
N GLN A 116 2.42 -14.37 14.70
CA GLN A 116 2.71 -14.96 16.00
C GLN A 116 1.45 -15.33 16.79
N GLY A 117 0.26 -14.94 16.30
CA GLY A 117 -1.01 -15.16 16.98
C GLY A 117 -1.30 -14.15 18.09
N ASP A 118 -0.54 -13.05 18.16
CA ASP A 118 -0.79 -11.95 19.08
C ASP A 118 -1.81 -10.98 18.49
N PHE A 119 -3.09 -11.31 18.66
CA PHE A 119 -4.20 -10.51 18.17
C PHE A 119 -4.35 -9.18 18.91
N SER A 120 -4.00 -9.12 20.19
CA SER A 120 -4.09 -7.89 20.98
C SER A 120 -3.03 -6.90 20.55
N GLY A 121 -1.78 -7.35 20.38
CA GLY A 121 -0.71 -6.52 19.85
C GLY A 121 -1.00 -6.10 18.41
N TYR A 122 -1.53 -6.99 17.57
CA TYR A 122 -1.98 -6.62 16.22
C TYR A 122 -3.02 -5.50 16.24
N ALA A 123 -4.04 -5.59 17.11
CA ALA A 123 -5.09 -4.58 17.19
C ALA A 123 -4.52 -3.21 17.62
N GLU A 124 -3.63 -3.18 18.61
CA GLU A 124 -2.95 -1.95 19.06
C GLU A 124 -2.10 -1.33 17.95
N ARG A 125 -1.31 -2.13 17.23
CA ARG A 125 -0.55 -1.64 16.08
C ARG A 125 -1.43 -1.15 14.95
N PHE A 126 -2.57 -1.81 14.72
CA PHE A 126 -3.49 -1.41 13.66
C PHE A 126 -4.21 -0.09 14.00
N GLU A 127 -4.51 0.16 15.27
CA GLU A 127 -5.02 1.46 15.74
C GLU A 127 -3.99 2.58 15.52
N GLN A 128 -2.73 2.35 15.92
CA GLN A 128 -1.61 3.28 15.67
C GLN A 128 -1.39 3.55 14.18
N LEU A 129 -1.60 2.53 13.32
CA LEU A 129 -1.51 2.70 11.87
C LEU A 129 -2.59 3.67 11.36
N GLY A 130 -3.81 3.55 11.87
CA GLY A 130 -4.90 4.49 11.56
C GLY A 130 -4.53 5.93 11.95
N GLU A 131 -4.05 6.13 13.18
CA GLU A 131 -3.65 7.46 13.68
C GLU A 131 -2.57 8.13 12.82
N ILE A 132 -1.54 7.38 12.39
CA ILE A 132 -0.50 7.93 11.50
C ILE A 132 -1.06 8.25 10.12
N LEU A 133 -1.97 7.43 9.61
CA LEU A 133 -2.60 7.67 8.32
C LEU A 133 -3.55 8.88 8.36
N ASP A 134 -4.24 9.13 9.48
CA ASP A 134 -5.00 10.36 9.73
C ASP A 134 -4.07 11.57 9.67
N GLN A 135 -2.91 11.53 10.34
CA GLN A 135 -1.91 12.61 10.31
C GLN A 135 -1.38 12.87 8.89
N ILE A 136 -1.16 11.82 8.10
CA ILE A 136 -0.75 11.94 6.69
C ILE A 136 -1.83 12.67 5.89
N ASP A 137 -3.10 12.35 6.13
CA ASP A 137 -4.22 12.98 5.44
C ASP A 137 -4.38 14.45 5.83
N GLU A 138 -4.34 14.77 7.11
CA GLU A 138 -4.37 16.13 7.64
C GLU A 138 -3.23 16.99 7.07
N LEU A 139 -2.01 16.46 7.03
CA LEU A 139 -0.83 17.16 6.51
C LEU A 139 -1.05 17.54 5.03
N ARG A 140 -1.55 16.60 4.23
CA ARG A 140 -1.89 16.85 2.82
C ARG A 140 -2.97 17.92 2.69
N ASN A 141 -4.06 17.81 3.46
CA ASN A 141 -5.20 18.74 3.37
C ASN A 141 -4.82 20.17 3.78
N ASN A 142 -3.90 20.32 4.73
CA ASN A 142 -3.39 21.62 5.16
C ASN A 142 -2.50 22.31 4.10
N GLN A 143 -1.88 21.54 3.20
CA GLN A 143 -1.07 22.07 2.10
C GLN A 143 -1.89 22.41 0.84
N THR A 144 -3.12 21.89 0.76
CA THR A 144 -4.05 22.12 -0.35
C THR A 144 -5.05 23.28 -0.09
N GLY A 145 -4.80 24.12 0.93
CA GLY A 145 -5.59 25.32 1.23
C GLY A 145 -5.46 26.45 0.18
N PRO A 146 -6.47 27.34 0.07
CA PRO A 146 -7.11 27.80 -1.18
C PRO A 146 -6.26 28.59 -2.18
#